data_AF-A0A1G5H4Z8-F1
#
_entry.id   AF-A0A1G5H4Z8-F1
#
_cell.length_a   1.000
_cell.length_b   1.000
_cell.length_c   1.000
_cell.angle_alpha   90.00
_cell.angle_beta   90.00
_cell.angle_gamma   90.00
#
_symmetry.space_group_name_H-M   'P 1'
#
loop_
_entity.id
_entity.type
_entity.pdbx_description
1 polymer ?
#
loop_
_entity_poly.entity_id
_entity_poly.type
_entity_poly.pdbx_seq_one_letter_code
_entity_poly.pdbx_strand_id
1 'polypeptide(L)'
;MSDRQSSNAYWQANLKIIYICIAIWAIVSYGFGIILRPMLAAIPIGGTDLGFWFAQQGSILIFIVLIFWYTARMNKIDAEHGVDE
;
A
#
# COMPACT_ATOMS: atom_id res chain seq x y z
N MET A 1 7.34 18.40 30.25
CA MET A 1 7.96 17.30 29.48
C MET A 1 6.88 16.38 28.90
N SER A 2 5.89 16.94 28.20
CA SER A 2 4.72 16.21 27.64
C SER A 2 4.71 16.15 26.11
N ASP A 3 5.51 16.97 25.41
CA ASP A 3 5.48 17.04 23.94
C ASP A 3 6.19 15.88 23.23
N ARG A 4 7.19 15.28 23.89
CA ARG A 4 7.98 14.18 23.29
C ARG A 4 7.20 12.89 23.12
N GLN A 5 6.20 12.64 23.96
CA GLN A 5 5.46 11.37 23.95
C GLN A 5 4.38 11.36 22.86
N SER A 6 3.73 12.52 22.63
CA SER A 6 2.76 12.69 21.53
C SER A 6 3.46 12.68 20.16
N SER A 7 4.60 13.37 20.03
CA SER A 7 5.39 13.37 18.79
C SER A 7 5.94 11.98 18.44
N ASN A 8 6.34 11.17 19.44
CA ASN A 8 6.77 9.79 19.19
C ASN A 8 5.63 8.86 18.79
N ALA A 9 4.44 8.99 19.39
CA ALA A 9 3.29 8.16 19.04
C ALA A 9 2.83 8.42 17.59
N TYR A 10 2.79 9.69 17.18
CA TYR A 10 2.49 10.10 15.81
C TYR A 10 3.55 9.57 14.81
N TRP A 11 4.83 9.69 15.15
CA TRP A 11 5.93 9.17 14.32
C TRP A 11 5.86 7.65 14.14
N GLN A 12 5.60 6.91 15.22
CA GLN A 12 5.41 5.45 15.16
C GLN A 12 4.19 5.07 14.34
N ALA A 13 3.10 5.83 14.41
CA ALA A 13 1.91 5.61 13.60
C ALA A 13 2.20 5.79 12.11
N ASN A 14 2.90 6.86 11.71
CA ASN A 14 3.32 7.06 10.32
C ASN A 14 4.24 5.95 9.82
N LEU A 15 5.25 5.59 10.59
CA LEU A 15 6.15 4.49 10.24
C LEU A 15 5.39 3.17 10.04
N LYS A 16 4.39 2.89 10.89
CA LYS A 16 3.55 1.70 10.74
C LYS A 16 2.76 1.71 9.43
N ILE A 17 2.21 2.86 9.02
CA ILE A 17 1.50 2.95 7.73
C ILE A 17 2.48 2.77 6.56
N ILE A 18 3.66 3.38 6.61
CA ILE A 18 4.70 3.21 5.58
C ILE A 18 5.10 1.73 5.46
N TYR A 19 5.34 1.05 6.58
CA TYR A 19 5.64 -0.39 6.59
C TYR A 19 4.52 -1.23 5.97
N ILE A 20 3.25 -0.90 6.26
CA ILE A 20 2.10 -1.57 5.66
C ILE A 20 2.08 -1.33 4.14
N CYS A 21 2.33 -0.10 3.69
CA CYS A 21 2.36 0.22 2.25
C CYS A 21 3.46 -0.57 1.53
N ILE A 22 4.66 -0.63 2.10
CA ILE A 22 5.78 -1.40 1.54
C ILE A 22 5.47 -2.90 1.54
N ALA A 23 4.87 -3.43 2.61
CA ALA A 23 4.48 -4.83 2.69
C ALA A 23 3.42 -5.20 1.64
N ILE A 24 2.35 -4.39 1.49
CA ILE A 24 1.33 -4.63 0.47
C ILE A 24 1.92 -4.49 -0.93
N TRP A 25 2.76 -3.48 -1.16
CA TRP A 25 3.45 -3.30 -2.44
C TRP A 25 4.32 -4.51 -2.80
N ALA A 26 5.07 -5.06 -1.84
CA ALA A 26 5.87 -6.27 -2.05
C ALA A 26 5.00 -7.51 -2.30
N ILE A 27 3.92 -7.69 -1.54
CA ILE A 27 2.97 -8.81 -1.72
C ILE A 27 2.27 -8.71 -3.09
N VAL A 28 1.94 -7.52 -3.55
CA VAL A 28 1.29 -7.36 -4.85
C VAL A 28 2.29 -7.55 -5.99
N SER A 29 3.46 -6.91 -5.91
CA SER A 29 4.45 -6.99 -6.98
C SER A 29 5.02 -8.40 -7.11
N TYR A 30 5.32 -9.08 -6.00
CA TYR A 30 5.92 -10.42 -6.00
C TYR A 30 4.89 -11.53 -5.79
N GLY A 31 3.94 -11.38 -4.87
CA GLY A 31 2.94 -12.41 -4.56
C GLY A 31 1.95 -12.64 -5.69
N PHE A 32 1.39 -11.59 -6.31
CA PHE A 32 0.50 -11.80 -7.46
C PHE A 32 1.27 -12.23 -8.72
N GLY A 33 2.50 -11.74 -8.91
CA GLY A 33 3.35 -12.12 -10.04
C GLY A 33 3.88 -13.56 -9.99
N ILE A 34 4.09 -14.14 -8.80
CA ILE A 34 4.71 -15.46 -8.62
C ILE A 34 3.69 -16.54 -8.19
N ILE A 35 2.83 -16.26 -7.20
CA ILE A 35 1.90 -17.27 -6.64
C ILE A 35 0.69 -17.45 -7.54
N LEU A 36 0.14 -16.35 -8.08
CA LEU A 36 -1.00 -16.41 -9.00
C LEU A 36 -0.59 -16.64 -10.45
N ARG A 37 0.71 -16.74 -10.75
CA ARG A 37 1.25 -16.97 -12.10
C ARG A 37 0.58 -18.12 -12.86
N PRO A 38 0.39 -19.34 -12.28
CA PRO A 38 -0.28 -20.43 -12.99
C PRO A 38 -1.79 -20.22 -13.15
N MET A 39 -2.45 -19.46 -12.27
CA MET A 39 -3.89 -19.20 -12.35
C MET A 39 -4.21 -18.05 -13.31
N LEU A 40 -3.33 -17.04 -13.41
CA LEU A 40 -3.48 -15.87 -14.27
C LEU A 40 -2.92 -16.08 -15.68
N ALA A 41 -1.93 -16.95 -15.88
CA ALA A 41 -1.44 -17.31 -17.22
C ALA A 41 -2.52 -17.99 -18.09
N ALA A 42 -3.58 -18.54 -17.48
CA ALA A 42 -4.71 -19.12 -18.20
C ALA A 42 -5.66 -18.06 -18.81
N ILE A 43 -5.55 -16.80 -18.40
CA ILE A 43 -6.41 -15.70 -18.89
C ILE A 43 -5.53 -14.73 -19.69
N PRO A 44 -5.51 -14.80 -21.02
CA PRO A 44 -4.80 -13.82 -21.83
C PRO A 44 -5.54 -12.48 -21.81
N ILE A 45 -4.85 -11.40 -21.41
CA ILE A 45 -5.36 -10.02 -21.58
C ILE A 45 -4.49 -9.34 -22.62
N GLY A 46 -5.08 -8.92 -23.74
CA GLY A 46 -4.40 -8.13 -24.77
C GLY A 46 -3.26 -8.85 -25.50
N GLY A 47 -3.22 -10.19 -25.46
CA GLY A 47 -2.21 -11.00 -26.15
C GLY A 47 -0.95 -11.34 -25.34
N THR A 48 -0.89 -10.95 -24.06
CA THR A 48 0.21 -11.29 -23.14
C THR A 48 -0.31 -11.91 -21.84
N ASP A 49 0.56 -12.63 -21.12
CA ASP A 49 0.23 -13.26 -19.83
C ASP A 49 -0.26 -12.19 -18.83
N LEU A 50 -1.44 -12.41 -18.25
CA LEU A 50 -2.04 -11.47 -17.30
C LEU A 50 -1.19 -11.32 -16.03
N GLY A 51 -0.41 -12.35 -15.66
CA GLY A 51 0.60 -12.24 -14.61
C GLY A 51 1.72 -11.23 -14.94
N PHE A 52 2.09 -11.08 -16.22
CA PHE A 52 3.07 -10.10 -16.67
C PHE A 52 2.49 -8.67 -16.69
N TRP A 53 1.23 -8.53 -17.13
CA TRP A 53 0.50 -7.27 -17.05
C TRP A 53 0.36 -6.79 -15.60
N PHE A 54 0.08 -7.69 -14.67
CA PHE A 54 -0.03 -7.36 -13.25
C PHE A 54 1.30 -6.93 -12.64
N ALA A 55 2.41 -7.56 -13.03
CA ALA A 55 3.74 -7.18 -12.56
C ALA A 55 4.10 -5.72 -12.94
N GLN A 56 3.65 -5.26 -14.11
CA GLN A 56 4.02 -3.95 -14.65
C GLN A 56 2.94 -2.88 -14.43
N GLN A 57 1.77 -3.03 -15.06
CA GLN A 57 0.69 -2.04 -14.97
C GLN A 57 -0.16 -2.23 -13.71
N GLY A 58 -0.36 -3.48 -13.28
CA GLY A 58 -1.10 -3.79 -12.06
C GLY A 58 -0.41 -3.25 -10.81
N SER A 59 0.92 -3.36 -10.71
CA SER A 59 1.68 -2.87 -9.55
C SER A 59 1.57 -1.35 -9.39
N ILE A 60 1.61 -0.60 -10.49
CA ILE A 60 1.41 0.86 -10.50
C ILE A 60 0.00 1.24 -10.06
N LEU A 61 -1.04 0.55 -10.57
CA LEU A 61 -2.42 0.84 -10.16
C LEU A 61 -2.64 0.57 -8.67
N ILE A 62 -2.11 -0.54 -8.15
CA ILE A 62 -2.18 -0.83 -6.72
C ILE A 62 -1.40 0.21 -5.91
N PHE A 63 -0.24 0.66 -6.41
CA PHE A 63 0.53 1.70 -5.74
C PHE A 63 -0.26 3.01 -5.60
N ILE A 64 -0.99 3.43 -6.64
CA ILE A 64 -1.87 4.60 -6.58
C ILE A 64 -2.98 4.39 -5.55
N VAL A 65 -3.64 3.22 -5.54
CA VAL A 65 -4.69 2.90 -4.56
C VAL A 65 -4.13 2.92 -3.13
N LEU A 66 -2.92 2.40 -2.93
CA LEU A 66 -2.24 2.44 -1.64
C LEU A 66 -1.94 3.86 -1.18
N ILE A 67 -1.57 4.78 -2.08
CA ILE A 67 -1.36 6.19 -1.74
C ILE A 67 -2.68 6.82 -1.27
N PHE A 68 -3.78 6.63 -2.01
CA PHE A 68 -5.08 7.16 -1.58
C PHE A 68 -5.51 6.58 -0.23
N TRP A 69 -5.29 5.28 -0.03
CA TRP A 69 -5.57 4.61 1.25
C TRP A 69 -4.69 5.15 2.39
N TYR A 70 -3.39 5.37 2.13
CA TYR A 70 -2.45 5.99 3.05
C TYR A 70 -2.94 7.38 3.48
N THR A 71 -3.25 8.25 2.51
CA THR A 71 -3.70 9.62 2.80
C THR A 71 -5.01 9.63 3.57
N ALA A 72 -5.97 8.76 3.22
CA ALA A 72 -7.21 8.62 3.96
C ALA A 72 -6.98 8.11 5.40
N ARG A 73 -6.05 7.17 5.59
CA ARG A 73 -5.72 6.64 6.92
C ARG A 73 -4.98 7.66 7.77
N MET A 74 -4.10 8.45 7.17
CA MET A 74 -3.36 9.51 7.83
C MET A 74 -4.28 10.65 8.25
N ASN A 75 -5.20 11.08 7.38
CA ASN A 75 -6.26 12.04 7.74
C ASN A 75 -7.11 11.55 8.92
N LYS A 76 -7.37 10.24 9.02
CA LYS A 76 -8.09 9.66 10.16
C LYS A 76 -7.25 9.69 11.46
N ILE A 77 -5.94 9.49 11.37
CA ILE A 77 -5.02 9.58 12.52
C ILE A 77 -4.88 11.04 12.97
N ASP A 78 -4.82 11.98 12.04
CA ASP A 78 -4.81 13.42 12.35
C ASP A 78 -6.11 13.86 13.04
N ALA A 79 -7.26 13.37 12.55
CA ALA A 79 -8.56 13.59 13.18
C ALA A 79 -8.70 12.94 14.58
N GLU A 80 -8.14 11.74 14.78
CA GLU A 80 -8.13 11.04 16.08
C GLU A 80 -7.19 11.72 17.10
N HIS A 81 -6.12 12.39 16.63
CA HIS A 81 -5.17 13.12 17.47
C HIS A 81 -5.49 14.61 17.64
N GLY A 82 -6.61 15.10 17.08
CA GLY A 82 -7.08 16.46 17.30
C GLY A 82 -6.14 17.53 16.73
N VAL A 83 -5.51 17.25 15.60
CA VAL A 83 -4.78 18.26 14.80
C VAL A 83 -5.73 18.86 13.75
N ASP A 84 -6.98 19.08 14.15
CA ASP A 84 -7.84 20.10 13.55
C ASP A 84 -7.77 21.23 14.58
N GLU A 85 -7.29 22.39 14.16
CA GLU A 85 -7.04 23.57 15.00
C GLU A 85 -8.26 23.98 15.85
#